data_AF-A0A351A628-F1
#
_entry.id   AF-A0A351A628-F1
#
_cell.length_a   1.000
_cell.length_b   1.000
_cell.length_c   1.000
_cell.angle_alpha   90.00
_cell.angle_beta   90.00
_cell.angle_gamma   90.00
#
_symmetry.space_group_name_H-M   'P 1'
#
loop_
_entity.id
_entity.type
_entity.pdbx_description
1 polymer ?
#
loop_
_entity_poly.entity_id
_entity_poly.type
_entity_poly.pdbx_seq_one_letter_code
_entity_poly.pdbx_strand_id
1 'polypeptide(L)'
;MSSIHYPESADLRGLLKFAPEEGLIWLGEHRMLLLHAGALSELRKELIASVGQEQARRILTRMGFASGMRDAELSRRTRGSADPAEAFVMGPQLHMLEGCARVEPVRLEINQPGCTFYGEFIWHHSWEAEAHVQAFGEVENPVCWMMIGYASGYTSAFMGRFILFREVECAATGVEHCRIVGKPVEEWPDADQLRPYFEADSIVGRLLELREEIEAMRRTIACPRKTPDLIGNSAGFLHAYDLVARAAVTNVSVLLLGETGVGKERFARTLHELSPRKDAAFVAVNCAALPDELIESELFGVERGAFTGAHASRAGKFERADGGTLFLDEVGELPLSAQAKLLRVLQEGEIERLGDERTRKVNVRLVAATNVDLLRAVNAGTFRRDLFYRLNVYPVTIPPLRERVGDIPTLVEAMMRRFETLHGKRLSGISDKAMHALKNHSWPGNVRELENVIERGVILAPLNGLVEVEHLFIGAAPESGLQQQLNASGSLDTMQQTNSIDLPDAVLDSGIELDAFEQALLNRAVERAGGNLSAAARLLGMTRPQLNYRLKKRLC
;
A
#
# COMPACT_ATOMS: atom_id res chain seq x y z
N MET A 1 45.20 36.68 -1.74
CA MET A 1 44.05 36.21 -2.53
C MET A 1 44.61 35.78 -3.88
N SER A 2 44.78 34.48 -4.10
CA SER A 2 45.23 33.96 -5.40
C SER A 2 44.12 34.23 -6.42
N SER A 3 44.40 35.01 -7.46
CA SER A 3 43.48 35.18 -8.59
C SER A 3 43.31 33.83 -9.28
N ILE A 4 42.09 33.27 -9.22
CA ILE A 4 41.76 32.05 -9.93
C ILE A 4 41.68 32.42 -11.41
N HIS A 5 42.68 32.02 -12.19
CA HIS A 5 42.71 32.26 -13.62
C HIS A 5 42.11 31.08 -14.37
N TYR A 6 41.20 31.37 -15.31
CA TYR A 6 40.71 30.35 -16.22
C TYR A 6 41.84 29.91 -17.17
N PRO A 7 42.04 28.59 -17.35
CA PRO A 7 42.97 28.08 -18.36
C PRO A 7 42.45 28.41 -19.76
N GLU A 8 43.32 28.32 -20.78
CA GLU A 8 42.88 28.46 -22.17
C GLU A 8 41.73 27.50 -22.48
N SER A 9 40.73 27.97 -23.23
CA SER A 9 39.50 27.22 -23.52
C SER A 9 39.50 26.56 -24.90
N ALA A 10 40.68 26.42 -25.53
CA ALA A 10 40.80 25.92 -26.91
C ALA A 10 40.34 24.45 -27.02
N ASP A 11 40.63 23.66 -26.01
CA ASP A 11 40.18 22.28 -25.84
C ASP A 11 38.65 22.18 -25.75
N LEU A 12 38.00 23.05 -24.96
CA LEU A 12 36.54 23.07 -24.81
C LEU A 12 35.84 23.49 -26.09
N ARG A 13 36.35 24.51 -26.78
CA ARG A 13 35.81 24.93 -28.08
C ARG A 13 35.94 23.85 -29.13
N GLY A 14 37.01 23.05 -29.08
CA GLY A 14 37.21 21.90 -29.97
C GLY A 14 36.21 20.76 -29.76
N LEU A 15 35.53 20.71 -28.60
CA LEU A 15 34.47 19.74 -28.33
C LEU A 15 33.14 20.10 -29.02
N LEU A 16 32.95 21.38 -29.36
CA LEU A 16 31.74 21.85 -30.04
C LEU A 16 31.85 21.58 -31.55
N LYS A 17 31.01 20.68 -32.06
CA LYS A 17 30.98 20.28 -33.47
C LYS A 17 29.62 20.54 -34.08
N PHE A 18 29.61 21.11 -35.28
CA PHE A 18 28.41 21.33 -36.07
C PHE A 18 28.43 20.39 -37.28
N ALA A 19 27.38 19.58 -37.43
CA ALA A 19 27.15 18.70 -38.58
C ALA A 19 25.89 19.19 -39.32
N PRO A 20 26.00 20.24 -40.15
CA PRO A 20 24.84 20.91 -40.75
C PRO A 20 24.06 20.01 -41.71
N GLU A 21 24.76 19.16 -42.47
CA GLU A 21 24.14 18.18 -43.40
C GLU A 21 23.27 17.15 -42.67
N GLU A 22 23.57 16.87 -41.40
CA GLU A 22 22.79 15.96 -40.54
C GLU A 22 21.80 16.71 -39.62
N GLY A 23 21.89 18.04 -39.55
CA GLY A 23 21.10 18.86 -38.63
C GLY A 23 21.45 18.66 -37.15
N LEU A 24 22.72 18.39 -36.83
CA LEU A 24 23.17 18.07 -35.47
C LEU A 24 24.21 19.08 -34.95
N ILE A 25 24.12 19.38 -33.65
CA ILE A 25 25.13 20.11 -32.89
C ILE A 25 25.57 19.18 -31.75
N TRP A 26 26.86 19.06 -31.54
CA TRP A 26 27.46 18.17 -30.54
C TRP A 26 28.40 18.94 -29.63
N LEU A 27 28.36 18.65 -28.33
CA LEU A 27 29.38 19.06 -27.36
C LEU A 27 29.97 17.78 -26.75
N GLY A 28 31.14 17.38 -27.23
CA GLY A 28 31.67 16.05 -26.95
C GLY A 28 30.72 14.97 -27.50
N GLU A 29 30.23 14.10 -26.61
CA GLU A 29 29.28 13.02 -26.93
C GLU A 29 27.81 13.42 -26.67
N HIS A 30 27.56 14.66 -26.27
CA HIS A 30 26.22 15.15 -25.95
C HIS A 30 25.61 15.91 -27.13
N ARG A 31 24.38 15.53 -27.51
CA ARG A 31 23.61 16.26 -28.51
C ARG A 31 23.10 17.57 -27.93
N MET A 32 23.38 18.66 -28.62
CA MET A 32 23.00 20.02 -28.23
C MET A 32 21.91 20.58 -29.16
N LEU A 33 21.18 21.58 -28.65
CA LEU A 33 20.22 22.37 -29.41
C LEU A 33 20.56 23.86 -29.20
N LEU A 34 20.52 24.64 -30.28
CA LEU A 34 20.67 26.09 -30.22
C LEU A 34 19.27 26.73 -30.20
N LEU A 35 18.92 27.38 -29.10
CA LEU A 35 17.61 27.97 -28.88
C LEU A 35 17.74 29.48 -28.60
N HIS A 36 16.73 30.25 -29.00
CA HIS A 36 16.67 31.67 -28.68
C HIS A 36 16.37 31.89 -27.19
N ALA A 37 17.13 32.76 -26.52
CA ALA A 37 16.87 33.17 -25.13
C ALA A 37 15.43 33.72 -24.94
N GLY A 38 14.92 34.46 -25.94
CA GLY A 38 13.53 34.94 -25.94
C GLY A 38 12.48 33.81 -25.92
N ALA A 39 12.73 32.69 -26.63
CA ALA A 39 11.83 31.54 -26.60
C ALA A 39 11.84 30.85 -25.23
N LEU A 40 13.00 30.76 -24.59
CA LEU A 40 13.12 30.27 -23.21
C LEU A 40 12.45 31.23 -22.20
N SER A 41 12.48 32.54 -22.46
CA SER A 41 11.74 33.54 -21.68
C SER A 41 10.22 33.33 -21.77
N GLU A 42 9.69 33.11 -22.98
CA GLU A 42 8.26 32.80 -23.15
C GLU A 42 7.88 31.47 -22.48
N LEU A 43 8.70 30.42 -22.61
CA LEU A 43 8.48 29.16 -21.88
C LEU A 43 8.42 29.38 -20.36
N ARG A 44 9.32 30.21 -19.82
CA ARG A 44 9.32 30.60 -18.41
C ARG A 44 8.02 31.30 -18.02
N LYS A 45 7.53 32.26 -18.83
CA LYS A 45 6.26 32.94 -18.59
C LYS A 45 5.09 31.96 -18.54
N GLU A 46 5.00 31.08 -19.52
CA GLU A 46 3.95 30.07 -19.60
C GLU A 46 3.98 29.10 -18.41
N LEU A 47 5.18 28.67 -17.98
CA LEU A 47 5.34 27.85 -16.78
C LEU A 47 4.86 28.58 -15.52
N ILE A 48 5.28 29.84 -15.33
CA ILE A 48 4.86 30.64 -14.16
C ILE A 48 3.34 30.83 -14.16
N ALA A 49 2.74 31.14 -15.31
CA ALA A 49 1.30 31.31 -15.45
C ALA A 49 0.52 30.00 -15.20
N SER A 50 1.05 28.87 -15.66
CA SER A 50 0.35 27.58 -15.62
C SER A 50 0.45 26.86 -14.27
N VAL A 51 1.63 26.85 -13.64
CA VAL A 51 1.89 26.06 -12.42
C VAL A 51 2.26 26.91 -11.21
N GLY A 52 2.33 28.23 -11.37
CA GLY A 52 2.79 29.15 -10.34
C GLY A 52 4.32 29.25 -10.28
N GLN A 53 4.79 30.35 -9.68
CA GLN A 53 6.21 30.70 -9.61
C GLN A 53 7.06 29.64 -8.91
N GLU A 54 6.62 29.16 -7.75
CA GLU A 54 7.34 28.16 -6.95
C GLU A 54 7.60 26.88 -7.72
N GLN A 55 6.59 26.39 -8.43
CA GLN A 55 6.69 25.13 -9.15
C GLN A 55 7.43 25.29 -10.48
N ALA A 56 7.26 26.42 -11.17
CA ALA A 56 8.06 26.77 -12.34
C ALA A 56 9.56 26.83 -11.96
N ARG A 57 9.88 27.44 -10.82
CA ARG A 57 11.24 27.44 -10.25
C ARG A 57 11.76 26.02 -10.03
N ARG A 58 10.99 25.12 -9.41
CA ARG A 58 11.41 23.69 -9.25
C ARG A 58 11.75 23.03 -10.58
N ILE A 59 10.90 23.20 -11.59
CA ILE A 59 11.08 22.57 -12.91
C ILE A 59 12.38 23.09 -13.57
N LEU A 60 12.57 24.41 -13.59
CA LEU A 60 13.72 25.04 -14.21
C LEU A 60 15.03 24.74 -13.46
N THR A 61 15.02 24.76 -12.12
CA THR A 61 16.18 24.35 -11.30
C THR A 61 16.58 22.91 -11.58
N ARG A 62 15.63 21.97 -11.70
CA ARG A 62 15.93 20.56 -11.99
C ARG A 62 16.42 20.33 -13.41
N MET A 63 15.91 21.08 -14.38
CA MET A 63 16.43 21.08 -15.75
C MET A 63 17.91 21.51 -15.76
N GLY A 64 18.23 22.61 -15.07
CA GLY A 64 19.60 23.07 -14.90
C GLY A 64 20.50 22.05 -14.18
N PHE A 65 20.02 21.47 -13.09
CA PHE A 65 20.74 20.44 -12.34
C PHE A 65 21.10 19.24 -13.21
N ALA A 66 20.16 18.78 -14.04
CA ALA A 66 20.41 17.69 -14.97
C ALA A 66 21.40 18.06 -16.09
N SER A 67 21.44 19.32 -16.53
CA SER A 67 22.44 19.81 -17.48
C SER A 67 23.83 19.85 -16.82
N GLY A 68 23.97 20.46 -15.64
CA GLY A 68 25.24 20.52 -14.92
C GLY A 68 25.85 19.15 -14.60
N MET A 69 25.02 18.15 -14.26
CA MET A 69 25.52 16.78 -14.04
C MET A 69 26.14 16.15 -15.28
N ARG A 70 25.60 16.39 -16.49
CA ARG A 70 26.16 15.86 -17.74
C ARG A 70 27.48 16.53 -18.07
N ASP A 71 27.56 17.84 -17.89
CA ASP A 71 28.79 18.61 -18.12
C ASP A 71 29.91 18.26 -17.15
N ALA A 72 29.57 17.92 -15.90
CA ALA A 72 30.54 17.40 -14.95
C ALA A 72 31.11 16.02 -15.34
N GLU A 73 30.33 15.20 -16.06
CA GLU A 73 30.83 13.94 -16.64
C GLU A 73 31.82 14.23 -17.78
N LEU A 74 31.51 15.19 -18.65
CA LEU A 74 32.40 15.66 -19.70
C LEU A 74 33.72 16.20 -19.10
N SER A 75 33.64 16.99 -18.04
CA SER A 75 34.82 17.56 -17.36
C SER A 75 35.80 16.51 -16.86
N ARG A 76 35.29 15.45 -16.24
CA ARG A 76 36.13 14.34 -15.77
C ARG A 76 36.87 13.62 -16.91
N ARG A 77 36.29 13.56 -18.12
CA ARG A 77 36.88 12.88 -19.28
C ARG A 77 37.90 13.74 -20.02
N THR A 78 37.71 15.06 -20.06
CA THR A 78 38.57 15.98 -20.84
C THR A 78 39.84 16.42 -20.10
N ARG A 79 39.74 16.71 -18.79
CA ARG A 79 40.85 17.29 -18.00
C ARG A 79 41.21 16.49 -16.74
N GLY A 80 40.93 15.17 -16.73
CA GLY A 80 40.99 14.29 -15.56
C GLY A 80 42.33 14.11 -14.83
N SER A 81 43.41 14.80 -15.26
CA SER A 81 44.75 14.74 -14.64
C SER A 81 45.29 16.08 -14.13
N ALA A 82 44.49 17.14 -14.10
CA ALA A 82 44.90 18.47 -13.62
C ALA A 82 44.57 18.71 -12.14
N ASP A 83 45.11 19.80 -11.57
CA ASP A 83 44.74 20.32 -10.24
C ASP A 83 43.19 20.31 -10.07
N PRO A 84 42.63 19.78 -8.96
CA PRO A 84 41.19 19.79 -8.72
C PRO A 84 40.52 21.15 -8.94
N ALA A 85 41.23 22.26 -8.66
CA ALA A 85 40.74 23.60 -8.94
C ALA A 85 40.64 23.90 -10.45
N GLU A 86 41.65 23.51 -11.23
CA GLU A 86 41.67 23.67 -12.70
C GLU A 86 40.64 22.78 -13.40
N ALA A 87 40.42 21.56 -12.89
CA ALA A 87 39.37 20.68 -13.40
C ALA A 87 37.96 21.23 -13.08
N PHE A 88 37.77 21.79 -11.89
CA PHE A 88 36.49 22.35 -11.48
C PHE A 88 36.07 23.54 -12.35
N VAL A 89 36.99 24.49 -12.62
CA VAL A 89 36.68 25.73 -13.37
C VAL A 89 36.21 25.48 -14.81
N MET A 90 36.33 24.25 -15.32
CA MET A 90 35.74 23.85 -16.60
C MET A 90 34.22 24.04 -16.63
N GLY A 91 33.50 23.82 -15.53
CA GLY A 91 32.05 24.01 -15.46
C GLY A 91 31.64 25.46 -15.74
N PRO A 92 32.19 26.44 -15.00
CA PRO A 92 32.06 27.85 -15.35
C PRO A 92 32.44 28.19 -16.80
N GLN A 93 33.48 27.56 -17.37
CA GLN A 93 33.86 27.78 -18.77
C GLN A 93 32.84 27.23 -19.77
N LEU A 94 32.24 26.08 -19.49
CA LEU A 94 31.14 25.52 -20.28
C LEU A 94 29.90 26.41 -20.20
N HIS A 95 29.55 26.88 -18.99
CA HIS A 95 28.44 27.81 -18.78
C HIS A 95 28.63 29.14 -19.55
N MET A 96 29.87 29.60 -19.69
CA MET A 96 30.23 30.73 -20.57
C MET A 96 30.14 30.36 -22.06
N LEU A 97 30.61 29.18 -22.46
CA LEU A 97 30.59 28.69 -23.84
C LEU A 97 29.15 28.51 -24.37
N GLU A 98 28.24 28.07 -23.50
CA GLU A 98 26.82 27.90 -23.79
C GLU A 98 26.05 29.23 -23.81
N GLY A 99 26.71 30.35 -23.47
CA GLY A 99 26.12 31.68 -23.51
C GLY A 99 25.17 31.98 -22.36
N CYS A 100 25.30 31.30 -21.21
CA CYS A 100 24.41 31.52 -20.08
C CYS A 100 24.76 32.79 -19.27
N ALA A 101 26.04 32.98 -18.97
CA ALA A 101 26.57 34.18 -18.32
C ALA A 101 28.09 34.21 -18.43
N ARG A 102 28.69 35.40 -18.28
CA ARG A 102 30.12 35.51 -18.01
C ARG A 102 30.37 35.25 -16.52
N VAL A 103 31.08 34.19 -16.19
CA VAL A 103 31.35 33.77 -14.81
C VAL A 103 32.71 34.29 -14.35
N GLU A 104 32.76 34.91 -13.18
CA GLU A 104 33.97 35.41 -12.52
C GLU A 104 34.15 34.72 -11.15
N PRO A 105 35.25 34.01 -10.92
CA PRO A 105 35.52 33.36 -9.64
C PRO A 105 36.03 34.38 -8.61
N VAL A 106 35.34 34.50 -7.48
CA VAL A 106 35.75 35.37 -6.36
C VAL A 106 36.57 34.57 -5.34
N ARG A 107 36.08 33.38 -4.97
CA ARG A 107 36.73 32.49 -4.03
C ARG A 107 36.38 31.05 -4.33
N LEU A 108 37.38 30.17 -4.31
CA LEU A 108 37.21 28.74 -4.53
C LEU A 108 38.12 27.97 -3.59
N GLU A 109 37.53 27.09 -2.80
CA GLU A 109 38.22 26.18 -1.89
C GLU A 109 37.66 24.79 -2.14
N ILE A 110 38.52 23.89 -2.62
CA ILE A 110 38.16 22.52 -2.95
C ILE A 110 39.13 21.59 -2.24
N ASN A 111 38.62 20.68 -1.43
CA ASN A 111 39.40 19.60 -0.84
C ASN A 111 38.66 18.26 -1.05
N GLN A 112 39.08 17.49 -2.05
CA GLN A 112 38.47 16.19 -2.35
C GLN A 112 38.68 15.13 -1.25
N PRO A 113 39.87 14.96 -0.63
CA PRO A 113 40.02 14.02 0.50
C PRO A 113 39.24 14.43 1.76
N GLY A 114 38.94 15.72 1.94
CA GLY A 114 38.21 16.24 3.11
C GLY A 114 36.70 16.46 2.90
N CYS A 115 36.19 16.28 1.68
CA CYS A 115 34.81 16.60 1.30
C CYS A 115 34.36 18.04 1.64
N THR A 116 35.29 19.00 1.75
CA THR A 116 34.97 20.41 1.99
C THR A 116 34.94 21.19 0.67
N PHE A 117 33.94 22.05 0.53
CA PHE A 117 33.76 22.88 -0.66
C PHE A 117 33.25 24.26 -0.26
N TYR A 118 33.91 25.31 -0.74
CA TYR A 118 33.37 26.66 -0.75
C TYR A 118 33.61 27.26 -2.12
N GLY A 119 32.54 27.70 -2.78
CA GLY A 119 32.61 28.36 -4.07
C GLY A 119 31.84 29.67 -4.05
N GLU A 120 32.45 30.73 -4.56
CA GLU A 120 31.83 32.04 -4.68
C GLU A 120 32.16 32.65 -6.03
N PHE A 121 31.11 33.02 -6.77
CA PHE A 121 31.21 33.46 -8.15
C PHE A 121 30.27 34.64 -8.41
N ILE A 122 30.69 35.50 -9.33
CA ILE A 122 29.88 36.56 -9.89
C ILE A 122 29.44 36.13 -11.30
N TRP A 123 28.16 36.31 -11.61
CA TRP A 123 27.62 36.16 -12.96
C TRP A 123 27.29 37.52 -13.54
N HIS A 124 28.01 37.87 -14.60
CA HIS A 124 27.73 39.02 -15.44
C HIS A 124 26.85 38.60 -16.61
N HIS A 125 25.91 39.46 -17.02
CA HIS A 125 25.04 39.23 -18.18
C HIS A 125 24.27 37.90 -18.08
N SER A 126 23.64 37.64 -16.93
CA SER A 126 22.80 36.45 -16.77
C SER A 126 21.58 36.54 -17.69
N TRP A 127 21.50 35.61 -18.64
CA TRP A 127 20.37 35.57 -19.57
C TRP A 127 19.04 35.41 -18.83
N GLU A 128 18.99 34.66 -17.72
CA GLU A 128 17.77 34.47 -16.92
C GLU A 128 17.34 35.75 -16.20
N ALA A 129 18.29 36.52 -15.65
CA ALA A 129 17.99 37.79 -15.00
C ALA A 129 17.48 38.81 -16.02
N GLU A 130 18.19 38.98 -17.14
CA GLU A 130 17.81 39.89 -18.22
C GLU A 130 16.42 39.52 -18.79
N ALA A 131 16.20 38.24 -19.09
CA ALA A 131 14.93 37.75 -19.60
C ALA A 131 13.78 37.95 -18.60
N HIS A 132 14.03 37.76 -17.30
CA HIS A 132 13.01 37.96 -16.27
C HIS A 132 12.65 39.44 -16.12
N VAL A 133 13.63 40.33 -16.05
CA VAL A 133 13.38 41.78 -15.92
C VAL A 133 12.64 42.32 -17.13
N GLN A 134 13.00 41.88 -18.34
CA GLN A 134 12.27 42.25 -19.57
C GLN A 134 10.81 41.78 -19.55
N ALA A 135 10.54 40.65 -18.91
CA ALA A 135 9.22 40.02 -18.87
C ALA A 135 8.32 40.57 -17.74
N PHE A 136 8.89 40.82 -16.56
CA PHE A 136 8.15 41.02 -15.31
C PHE A 136 8.55 42.31 -14.56
N GLY A 137 9.61 42.99 -14.98
CA GLY A 137 10.22 44.09 -14.25
C GLY A 137 11.18 43.61 -13.14
N GLU A 138 11.66 44.55 -12.34
CA GLU A 138 12.50 44.26 -11.18
C GLU A 138 11.68 43.55 -10.09
N VAL A 139 12.32 42.62 -9.40
CA VAL A 139 11.69 41.77 -8.38
C VAL A 139 12.52 41.77 -7.09
N GLU A 140 11.92 41.33 -5.99
CA GLU A 140 12.60 41.29 -4.69
C GLU A 140 13.46 40.03 -4.49
N ASN A 141 13.23 38.99 -5.29
CA ASN A 141 13.83 37.67 -5.08
C ASN A 141 14.69 37.23 -6.27
N PRO A 142 15.76 36.44 -6.04
CA PRO A 142 16.62 35.92 -7.10
C PRO A 142 15.88 35.03 -8.12
N VAL A 143 16.26 35.14 -9.39
CA VAL A 143 15.50 34.53 -10.51
C VAL A 143 16.32 33.61 -11.41
N CYS A 144 17.62 33.40 -11.16
CA CYS A 144 18.48 32.59 -12.03
C CYS A 144 18.39 31.11 -11.65
N TRP A 145 17.18 30.56 -11.73
CA TRP A 145 16.82 29.25 -11.21
C TRP A 145 17.50 28.11 -11.96
N MET A 146 17.49 28.14 -13.30
CA MET A 146 18.12 27.09 -14.10
C MET A 146 19.64 27.13 -13.93
N MET A 147 20.24 28.31 -13.90
CA MET A 147 21.67 28.51 -13.68
C MET A 147 22.13 28.07 -12.29
N ILE A 148 21.35 28.34 -11.23
CA ILE A 148 21.63 27.79 -9.88
C ILE A 148 21.51 26.27 -9.86
N GLY A 149 20.53 25.74 -10.59
CA GLY A 149 20.40 24.32 -10.88
C GLY A 149 21.70 23.76 -11.45
N TYR A 150 22.19 24.35 -12.53
CA TYR A 150 23.43 23.97 -13.21
C TYR A 150 24.63 23.97 -12.25
N ALA A 151 24.86 25.08 -11.55
CA ALA A 151 25.99 25.21 -10.62
C ALA A 151 25.97 24.12 -9.52
N SER A 152 24.78 23.85 -8.95
CA SER A 152 24.61 22.81 -7.93
C SER A 152 24.79 21.41 -8.52
N GLY A 153 24.24 21.13 -9.70
CA GLY A 153 24.33 19.82 -10.36
C GLY A 153 25.75 19.47 -10.79
N TYR A 154 26.44 20.42 -11.43
CA TYR A 154 27.83 20.27 -11.84
C TYR A 154 28.73 20.01 -10.63
N THR A 155 28.64 20.88 -9.62
CA THR A 155 29.50 20.79 -8.43
C THR A 155 29.20 19.53 -7.63
N SER A 156 27.93 19.11 -7.53
CA SER A 156 27.57 17.88 -6.83
C SER A 156 28.15 16.65 -7.50
N ALA A 157 28.08 16.58 -8.82
CA ALA A 157 28.67 15.49 -9.60
C ALA A 157 30.20 15.48 -9.53
N PHE A 158 30.83 16.66 -9.49
CA PHE A 158 32.28 16.81 -9.34
C PHE A 158 32.77 16.39 -7.95
N MET A 159 32.10 16.83 -6.89
CA MET A 159 32.49 16.55 -5.49
C MET A 159 32.05 15.16 -5.01
N GLY A 160 31.09 14.51 -5.69
CA GLY A 160 30.51 13.24 -5.24
C GLY A 160 29.57 13.37 -4.03
N ARG A 161 29.17 14.59 -3.68
CA ARG A 161 28.26 14.94 -2.58
C ARG A 161 27.35 16.07 -3.05
N PHE A 162 26.13 16.16 -2.52
CA PHE A 162 25.24 17.27 -2.82
C PHE A 162 25.78 18.61 -2.31
N ILE A 163 26.12 19.50 -3.25
CA ILE A 163 26.54 20.88 -3.00
C ILE A 163 25.41 21.80 -3.44
N LEU A 164 24.97 22.65 -2.53
CA LEU A 164 23.88 23.60 -2.75
C LEU A 164 24.46 24.97 -3.04
N PHE A 165 24.12 25.52 -4.21
CA PHE A 165 24.36 26.92 -4.53
C PHE A 165 23.13 27.77 -4.22
N ARG A 166 23.37 28.96 -3.69
CA ARG A 166 22.40 30.01 -3.47
C ARG A 166 22.84 31.27 -4.20
N GLU A 167 21.89 31.90 -4.88
CA GLU A 167 22.03 33.26 -5.39
C GLU A 167 21.78 34.23 -4.23
N VAL A 168 22.83 34.93 -3.79
CA VAL A 168 22.77 35.87 -2.66
C VAL A 168 22.47 37.30 -3.12
N GLU A 169 22.86 37.63 -4.35
CA GLU A 169 22.54 38.89 -5.03
C GLU A 169 22.14 38.53 -6.48
N CYS A 170 21.17 39.23 -7.06
CA CYS A 170 20.66 38.92 -8.39
C CYS A 170 20.41 40.20 -9.18
N ALA A 171 20.88 40.27 -10.42
CA ALA A 171 20.70 41.46 -11.25
C ALA A 171 19.22 41.84 -11.45
N ALA A 172 18.30 40.88 -11.33
CA ALA A 172 16.86 41.14 -11.39
C ALA A 172 16.29 41.93 -10.20
N THR A 173 17.07 42.10 -9.13
CA THR A 173 16.69 42.91 -7.96
C THR A 173 17.27 44.32 -8.00
N GLY A 174 17.76 44.77 -9.17
CA GLY A 174 18.30 46.12 -9.38
C GLY A 174 19.80 46.29 -9.08
N VAL A 175 20.53 45.20 -8.78
CA VAL A 175 22.00 45.22 -8.69
C VAL A 175 22.64 44.94 -10.05
N GLU A 176 23.92 45.27 -10.22
CA GLU A 176 24.60 45.17 -11.54
C GLU A 176 24.84 43.73 -12.01
N HIS A 177 25.08 42.81 -11.07
CA HIS A 177 25.47 41.44 -11.34
C HIS A 177 24.83 40.48 -10.34
N CYS A 178 24.78 39.19 -10.69
CA CYS A 178 24.37 38.17 -9.73
C CYS A 178 25.60 37.65 -8.98
N ARG A 179 25.43 37.30 -7.70
CA ARG A 179 26.45 36.66 -6.88
C ARG A 179 25.92 35.37 -6.30
N ILE A 180 26.70 34.30 -6.43
CA ILE A 180 26.33 32.97 -5.97
C ILE A 180 27.35 32.42 -4.97
N VAL A 181 26.86 31.67 -3.99
CA VAL A 181 27.68 30.98 -2.99
C VAL A 181 27.26 29.51 -2.93
N GLY A 182 28.23 28.61 -2.99
CA GLY A 182 28.04 27.16 -2.95
C GLY A 182 28.80 26.53 -1.80
N LYS A 183 28.10 25.68 -1.03
CA LYS A 183 28.62 24.93 0.12
C LYS A 183 27.89 23.58 0.25
N PRO A 184 28.44 22.60 0.98
CA PRO A 184 27.69 21.42 1.39
C PRO A 184 26.34 21.80 2.02
N VAL A 185 25.29 21.05 1.70
CA VAL A 185 23.93 21.35 2.14
C VAL A 185 23.81 21.44 3.66
N GLU A 186 24.63 20.69 4.40
CA GLU A 186 24.62 20.63 5.86
C GLU A 186 25.19 21.91 6.51
N GLU A 187 25.89 22.76 5.74
CA GLU A 187 26.41 24.04 6.21
C GLU A 187 25.41 25.19 6.04
N TRP A 188 24.26 24.95 5.38
CA TRP A 188 23.20 25.94 5.21
C TRP A 188 22.17 25.84 6.36
N PRO A 189 21.93 26.92 7.11
CA PRO A 189 20.96 26.92 8.22
C PRO A 189 19.51 26.77 7.73
N ASP A 190 19.25 27.12 6.47
CA ASP A 190 17.95 27.11 5.79
C ASP A 190 17.86 26.05 4.69
N ALA A 191 18.71 25.01 4.76
CA ALA A 191 18.78 23.94 3.77
C ALA A 191 17.42 23.30 3.45
N ASP A 192 16.56 23.13 4.45
CA ASP A 192 15.24 22.51 4.32
C ASP A 192 14.28 23.31 3.41
N GLN A 193 14.50 24.62 3.25
CA GLN A 193 13.68 25.46 2.37
C GLN A 193 14.13 25.38 0.91
N LEU A 194 15.43 25.19 0.68
CA LEU A 194 16.03 25.22 -0.66
C LEU A 194 16.14 23.83 -1.29
N ARG A 195 16.35 22.79 -0.47
CA ARG A 195 16.46 21.39 -0.90
C ARG A 195 15.26 20.91 -1.73
N PRO A 196 13.99 21.24 -1.38
CA PRO A 196 12.85 20.80 -2.18
C PRO A 196 12.94 21.23 -3.65
N TYR A 197 13.58 22.36 -3.98
CA TYR A 197 13.70 22.78 -5.39
C TYR A 197 14.50 21.81 -6.28
N PHE A 198 15.29 20.93 -5.68
CA PHE A 198 16.11 19.94 -6.38
C PHE A 198 15.46 18.54 -6.41
N GLU A 199 14.39 18.32 -5.66
CA GLU A 199 13.73 17.02 -5.52
C GLU A 199 12.57 16.84 -6.53
N ALA A 200 12.43 15.62 -7.05
CA ALA A 200 11.37 15.27 -7.97
C ALA A 200 10.00 15.35 -7.28
N ASP A 201 9.08 16.09 -7.90
CA ASP A 201 7.76 16.35 -7.33
C ASP A 201 6.75 16.42 -8.46
N SER A 202 5.64 15.71 -8.27
CA SER A 202 4.57 15.58 -9.27
C SER A 202 3.38 16.41 -8.84
N ILE A 203 3.21 17.57 -9.50
CA ILE A 203 2.03 18.42 -9.32
C ILE A 203 0.77 17.62 -9.64
N VAL A 204 0.81 16.81 -10.69
CA VAL A 204 -0.30 15.94 -11.11
C VAL A 204 -0.62 14.93 -10.01
N GLY A 205 0.41 14.36 -9.37
CA GLY A 205 0.23 13.47 -8.20
C GLY A 205 -0.52 14.18 -7.07
N ARG A 206 -0.05 15.36 -6.65
CA ARG A 206 -0.73 16.16 -5.62
C ARG A 206 -2.13 16.60 -6.02
N LEU A 207 -2.36 16.96 -7.28
CA LEU A 207 -3.69 17.31 -7.79
C LEU A 207 -4.65 16.13 -7.76
N LEU A 208 -4.17 14.92 -8.09
CA LEU A 208 -4.95 13.69 -7.99
C LEU A 208 -5.26 13.35 -6.53
N GLU A 209 -4.27 13.42 -5.64
CA GLU A 209 -4.45 13.23 -4.19
C GLU A 209 -5.47 14.22 -3.62
N LEU A 210 -5.34 15.52 -3.92
CA LEU A 210 -6.29 16.53 -3.47
C LEU A 210 -7.68 16.34 -4.08
N ARG A 211 -7.79 15.88 -5.33
CA ARG A 211 -9.08 15.53 -5.94
C ARG A 211 -9.70 14.34 -5.24
N GLU A 212 -8.93 13.32 -4.91
CA GLU A 212 -9.39 12.16 -4.14
C GLU A 212 -9.82 12.56 -2.72
N GLU A 213 -9.09 13.43 -2.05
CA GLU A 213 -9.46 13.98 -0.74
C GLU A 213 -10.74 14.83 -0.82
N ILE A 214 -10.85 15.71 -1.82
CA ILE A 214 -12.06 16.51 -2.05
C ILE A 214 -13.24 15.60 -2.38
N GLU A 215 -13.06 14.57 -3.21
CA GLU A 215 -14.09 13.58 -3.48
C GLU A 215 -14.45 12.78 -2.22
N ALA A 216 -13.49 12.42 -1.40
CA ALA A 216 -13.72 11.74 -0.12
C ALA A 216 -14.53 12.63 0.83
N MET A 217 -14.15 13.89 1.01
CA MET A 217 -14.87 14.87 1.84
C MET A 217 -16.26 15.19 1.27
N ARG A 218 -16.39 15.34 -0.06
CA ARG A 218 -17.69 15.53 -0.71
C ARG A 218 -18.59 14.31 -0.57
N ARG A 219 -18.04 13.08 -0.61
CA ARG A 219 -18.79 11.87 -0.27
C ARG A 219 -19.25 11.87 1.19
N THR A 220 -18.47 12.46 2.11
CA THR A 220 -18.88 12.65 3.51
C THR A 220 -20.03 13.66 3.66
N ILE A 221 -20.07 14.72 2.83
CA ILE A 221 -21.06 15.80 2.93
C ILE A 221 -22.35 15.51 2.11
N ALA A 222 -22.24 14.85 0.96
CA ALA A 222 -23.34 14.71 0.00
C ALA A 222 -24.21 13.45 0.18
N CYS A 223 -23.93 12.58 1.16
CA CYS A 223 -24.68 11.33 1.35
C CYS A 223 -25.33 11.23 2.73
N PRO A 224 -26.54 11.81 2.94
CA PRO A 224 -27.40 11.29 3.97
C PRO A 224 -27.91 9.92 3.49
N ARG A 225 -27.39 8.84 4.08
CA ARG A 225 -27.77 7.41 3.92
C ARG A 225 -26.92 6.57 2.95
N LYS A 226 -25.67 6.31 3.31
CA LYS A 226 -25.16 4.93 3.31
C LYS A 226 -24.76 4.60 4.74
N THR A 227 -25.39 3.60 5.34
CA THR A 227 -24.94 3.09 6.64
C THR A 227 -23.51 2.56 6.44
N PRO A 228 -22.54 2.96 7.28
CA PRO A 228 -21.11 2.69 7.06
C PRO A 228 -20.71 1.20 7.11
N ASP A 229 -21.64 0.28 7.39
CA ASP A 229 -21.30 -1.11 7.75
C ASP A 229 -21.65 -2.19 6.72
N LEU A 230 -22.42 -1.89 5.67
CA LEU A 230 -22.80 -2.88 4.64
C LEU A 230 -22.29 -2.48 3.26
N ILE A 231 -21.40 -3.30 2.70
CA ILE A 231 -20.72 -3.08 1.42
C ILE A 231 -21.12 -4.20 0.44
N GLY A 232 -21.70 -3.82 -0.69
CA GLY A 232 -22.03 -4.71 -1.79
C GLY A 232 -22.93 -4.07 -2.84
N ASN A 233 -22.78 -4.49 -4.10
CA ASN A 233 -23.55 -4.01 -5.26
C ASN A 233 -24.15 -5.17 -6.08
N SER A 234 -23.89 -6.42 -5.71
CA SER A 234 -24.41 -7.59 -6.40
C SER A 234 -25.92 -7.71 -6.25
N ALA A 235 -26.61 -8.21 -7.27
CA ALA A 235 -28.08 -8.27 -7.30
C ALA A 235 -28.67 -8.99 -6.07
N GLY A 236 -28.09 -10.13 -5.66
CA GLY A 236 -28.54 -10.87 -4.48
C GLY A 236 -28.35 -10.09 -3.17
N PHE A 237 -27.25 -9.33 -3.05
CA PHE A 237 -27.00 -8.47 -1.89
C PHE A 237 -27.98 -7.30 -1.84
N LEU A 238 -28.20 -6.62 -2.97
CA LEU A 238 -29.15 -5.52 -3.07
C LEU A 238 -30.59 -5.98 -2.77
N HIS A 239 -30.95 -7.18 -3.20
CA HIS A 239 -32.25 -7.78 -2.87
C HIS A 239 -32.40 -8.01 -1.36
N ALA A 240 -31.41 -8.63 -0.70
CA ALA A 240 -31.42 -8.83 0.75
C ALA A 240 -31.46 -7.49 1.50
N TYR A 241 -30.72 -6.49 1.03
CA TYR A 241 -30.74 -5.14 1.59
C TYR A 241 -32.11 -4.47 1.47
N ASP A 242 -32.75 -4.54 0.29
CA ASP A 242 -34.09 -3.97 0.08
C ASP A 242 -35.14 -4.63 0.99
N LEU A 243 -35.09 -5.95 1.16
CA LEU A 243 -35.96 -6.66 2.11
C LEU A 243 -35.73 -6.16 3.54
N VAL A 244 -34.49 -6.00 3.98
CA VAL A 244 -34.18 -5.43 5.30
C VAL A 244 -34.68 -4.01 5.44
N ALA A 245 -34.47 -3.15 4.43
CA ALA A 245 -34.91 -1.77 4.46
C ALA A 245 -36.45 -1.65 4.55
N ARG A 246 -37.19 -2.51 3.82
CA ARG A 246 -38.65 -2.59 3.92
C ARG A 246 -39.12 -3.13 5.26
N ALA A 247 -38.42 -4.12 5.82
CA ALA A 247 -38.75 -4.61 7.16
C ALA A 247 -38.48 -3.56 8.23
N ALA A 248 -37.46 -2.72 8.07
CA ALA A 248 -36.99 -1.77 9.09
C ALA A 248 -38.09 -0.80 9.56
N VAL A 249 -38.97 -0.35 8.67
CA VAL A 249 -40.10 0.56 9.00
C VAL A 249 -41.25 -0.12 9.75
N THR A 250 -41.22 -1.44 9.93
CA THR A 250 -42.24 -2.22 10.62
C THR A 250 -41.70 -2.81 11.94
N ASN A 251 -42.59 -3.35 12.78
CA ASN A 251 -42.24 -4.09 13.98
C ASN A 251 -42.21 -5.62 13.76
N VAL A 252 -42.15 -6.09 12.51
CA VAL A 252 -42.15 -7.53 12.22
C VAL A 252 -40.86 -8.19 12.72
N SER A 253 -40.99 -9.42 13.22
CA SER A 253 -39.84 -10.28 13.49
C SER A 253 -39.19 -10.68 12.18
N VAL A 254 -37.87 -10.53 12.09
CA VAL A 254 -37.09 -10.84 10.88
C VAL A 254 -36.20 -12.04 11.14
N LEU A 255 -36.20 -12.99 10.21
CA LEU A 255 -35.34 -14.17 10.24
C LEU A 255 -34.27 -14.05 9.14
N LEU A 256 -33.01 -13.87 9.55
CA LEU A 256 -31.85 -13.79 8.67
C LEU A 256 -31.31 -15.20 8.42
N LEU A 257 -31.40 -15.65 7.17
CA LEU A 257 -30.91 -16.94 6.71
C LEU A 257 -29.60 -16.75 5.96
N GLY A 258 -28.61 -17.59 6.21
CA GLY A 258 -27.36 -17.58 5.45
C GLY A 258 -26.23 -18.30 6.16
N GLU A 259 -25.18 -18.59 5.41
CA GLU A 259 -24.00 -19.29 5.92
C GLU A 259 -23.31 -18.53 7.06
N THR A 260 -22.43 -19.22 7.78
CA THR A 260 -21.58 -18.58 8.78
C THR A 260 -20.63 -17.60 8.09
N GLY A 261 -20.45 -16.42 8.68
CA GLY A 261 -19.52 -15.40 8.17
C GLY A 261 -20.04 -14.51 7.03
N VAL A 262 -21.31 -14.62 6.60
CA VAL A 262 -21.88 -13.73 5.56
C VAL A 262 -22.16 -12.30 6.03
N GLY A 263 -22.15 -12.06 7.34
CA GLY A 263 -22.40 -10.74 7.95
C GLY A 263 -23.81 -10.55 8.53
N LYS A 264 -24.48 -11.61 9.00
CA LYS A 264 -25.85 -11.55 9.55
C LYS A 264 -26.03 -10.49 10.64
N GLU A 265 -25.06 -10.34 11.55
CA GLU A 265 -25.07 -9.29 12.58
C GLU A 265 -25.10 -7.87 11.98
N ARG A 266 -24.33 -7.60 10.92
CA ARG A 266 -24.32 -6.29 10.25
C ARG A 266 -25.67 -5.97 9.59
N PHE A 267 -26.34 -6.98 9.04
CA PHE A 267 -27.72 -6.85 8.55
C PHE A 267 -28.71 -6.55 9.67
N ALA A 268 -28.58 -7.22 10.83
CA ALA A 268 -29.43 -6.95 11.99
C ALA A 268 -29.23 -5.53 12.56
N ARG A 269 -27.98 -5.05 12.62
CA ARG A 269 -27.66 -3.67 13.01
C ARG A 269 -28.24 -2.66 12.04
N THR A 270 -28.06 -2.89 10.74
CA THR A 270 -28.63 -2.02 9.70
C THR A 270 -30.15 -1.96 9.80
N LEU A 271 -30.81 -3.09 10.04
CA LEU A 271 -32.25 -3.14 10.27
C LEU A 271 -32.68 -2.27 11.45
N HIS A 272 -31.94 -2.30 12.55
CA HIS A 272 -32.19 -1.48 13.73
C HIS A 272 -31.98 0.01 13.45
N GLU A 273 -30.87 0.38 12.82
CA GLU A 273 -30.52 1.77 12.46
C GLU A 273 -31.53 2.42 11.51
N LEU A 274 -32.10 1.64 10.59
CA LEU A 274 -33.14 2.10 9.66
C LEU A 274 -34.53 2.14 10.29
N SER A 275 -34.70 1.60 11.50
CA SER A 275 -35.99 1.51 12.16
C SER A 275 -36.34 2.75 12.99
N PRO A 276 -37.61 2.94 13.38
CA PRO A 276 -38.01 3.96 14.35
C PRO A 276 -37.36 3.79 15.73
N ARG A 277 -36.75 2.63 16.01
CA ARG A 277 -36.09 2.29 17.28
C ARG A 277 -34.58 2.53 17.26
N LYS A 278 -34.04 3.21 16.25
CA LYS A 278 -32.59 3.43 16.06
C LYS A 278 -31.86 4.06 17.26
N ASP A 279 -32.57 4.85 18.08
CA ASP A 279 -32.01 5.54 19.25
C ASP A 279 -32.19 4.71 20.54
N ALA A 280 -32.85 3.54 20.45
CA ALA A 280 -33.08 2.61 21.56
C ALA A 280 -32.00 1.52 21.62
N ALA A 281 -32.03 0.68 22.65
CA ALA A 281 -31.01 -0.35 22.85
C ALA A 281 -31.02 -1.41 21.74
N PHE A 282 -29.85 -1.70 21.18
CA PHE A 282 -29.60 -2.90 20.37
C PHE A 282 -28.80 -3.91 21.18
N VAL A 283 -29.40 -5.06 21.48
CA VAL A 283 -28.77 -6.13 22.26
C VAL A 283 -28.52 -7.33 21.35
N ALA A 284 -27.27 -7.73 21.17
CA ALA A 284 -26.90 -8.93 20.42
C ALA A 284 -26.52 -10.07 21.36
N VAL A 285 -26.97 -11.29 21.04
CA VAL A 285 -26.66 -12.52 21.76
C VAL A 285 -26.35 -13.61 20.75
N ASN A 286 -25.20 -14.26 20.89
CA ASN A 286 -24.86 -15.46 20.15
C ASN A 286 -25.24 -16.67 21.01
N CYS A 287 -26.24 -17.43 20.56
CA CYS A 287 -26.75 -18.59 21.29
C CYS A 287 -25.73 -19.73 21.37
N ALA A 288 -24.92 -19.92 20.33
CA ALA A 288 -23.89 -20.97 20.28
C ALA A 288 -22.69 -20.69 21.21
N ALA A 289 -22.51 -19.45 21.69
CA ALA A 289 -21.42 -19.08 22.57
C ALA A 289 -21.72 -19.33 24.06
N LEU A 290 -22.97 -19.62 24.42
CA LEU A 290 -23.41 -19.82 25.80
C LEU A 290 -23.70 -21.29 26.07
N PRO A 291 -23.30 -21.85 27.22
CA PRO A 291 -23.74 -23.17 27.64
C PRO A 291 -25.27 -23.23 27.77
N ASP A 292 -25.87 -24.37 27.42
CA ASP A 292 -27.31 -24.61 27.49
C ASP A 292 -27.92 -24.30 28.86
N GLU A 293 -27.17 -24.56 29.93
CA GLU A 293 -27.60 -24.30 31.31
C GLU A 293 -27.70 -22.80 31.63
N LEU A 294 -26.93 -21.96 30.95
CA LEU A 294 -26.85 -20.52 31.22
C LEU A 294 -27.69 -19.69 30.25
N ILE A 295 -28.00 -20.20 29.07
CA ILE A 295 -28.70 -19.44 28.02
C ILE A 295 -30.05 -18.91 28.49
N GLU A 296 -30.79 -19.71 29.26
CA GLU A 296 -32.10 -19.34 29.78
C GLU A 296 -31.99 -18.21 30.81
N SER A 297 -30.97 -18.27 31.69
CA SER A 297 -30.69 -17.24 32.69
C SER A 297 -30.19 -15.92 32.08
N GLU A 298 -29.41 -15.98 31.01
CA GLU A 298 -28.96 -14.79 30.30
C GLU A 298 -30.11 -14.16 29.52
N LEU A 299 -30.91 -14.93 28.78
CA LEU A 299 -31.98 -14.38 27.95
C LEU A 299 -33.13 -13.81 28.79
N PHE A 300 -33.64 -14.56 29.76
CA PHE A 300 -34.87 -14.23 30.49
C PHE A 300 -34.62 -13.65 31.89
N GLY A 301 -33.38 -13.74 32.38
CA GLY A 301 -33.01 -13.28 33.72
C GLY A 301 -33.20 -14.36 34.79
N VAL A 302 -32.66 -14.10 35.96
CA VAL A 302 -32.70 -15.01 37.10
C VAL A 302 -33.06 -14.24 38.38
N GLU A 303 -33.91 -14.85 39.20
CA GLU A 303 -34.24 -14.34 40.53
C GLU A 303 -33.37 -15.02 41.60
N ARG A 304 -33.09 -14.32 42.69
CA ARG A 304 -32.25 -14.85 43.77
C ARG A 304 -32.82 -16.18 44.29
N GLY A 305 -32.00 -17.23 44.29
CA GLY A 305 -32.38 -18.56 44.77
C GLY A 305 -32.94 -19.51 43.71
N ALA A 306 -32.95 -19.13 42.42
CA ALA A 306 -33.44 -19.99 41.34
C ALA A 306 -32.61 -21.26 41.07
N PHE A 307 -31.29 -21.25 41.36
CA PHE A 307 -30.40 -22.41 41.27
C PHE A 307 -29.16 -22.25 42.17
N THR A 308 -28.36 -23.31 42.33
CA THR A 308 -27.11 -23.29 43.10
C THR A 308 -26.09 -22.34 42.46
N GLY A 309 -25.95 -21.13 43.02
CA GLY A 309 -25.07 -20.06 42.51
C GLY A 309 -25.78 -18.72 42.24
N ALA A 310 -27.12 -18.66 42.28
CA ALA A 310 -27.89 -17.43 42.09
C ALA A 310 -27.89 -16.53 43.35
N HIS A 311 -26.74 -15.90 43.65
CA HIS A 311 -26.56 -15.03 44.83
C HIS A 311 -27.29 -13.68 44.71
N ALA A 312 -27.56 -13.20 43.50
CA ALA A 312 -28.24 -11.94 43.23
C ALA A 312 -29.19 -12.08 42.02
N SER A 313 -30.31 -11.34 42.05
CA SER A 313 -31.24 -11.26 40.91
C SER A 313 -30.61 -10.45 39.77
N ARG A 314 -30.72 -10.94 38.54
CA ARG A 314 -30.15 -10.30 37.34
C ARG A 314 -31.18 -10.23 36.22
N ALA A 315 -31.30 -9.04 35.63
CA ALA A 315 -32.19 -8.80 34.50
C ALA A 315 -31.67 -9.52 33.24
N GLY A 316 -32.60 -10.13 32.49
CA GLY A 316 -32.30 -10.84 31.25
C GLY A 316 -32.00 -9.90 30.08
N LYS A 317 -31.53 -10.46 28.96
CA LYS A 317 -31.29 -9.74 27.71
C LYS A 317 -32.58 -9.17 27.12
N PHE A 318 -33.73 -9.84 27.31
CA PHE A 318 -35.04 -9.28 26.92
C PHE A 318 -35.39 -8.00 27.68
N GLU A 319 -35.20 -7.97 29.00
CA GLU A 319 -35.42 -6.75 29.80
C GLU A 319 -34.48 -5.63 29.37
N ARG A 320 -33.22 -5.95 29.08
CA ARG A 320 -32.22 -4.97 28.64
C ARG A 320 -32.48 -4.42 27.23
N ALA A 321 -33.24 -5.15 26.42
CA ALA A 321 -33.62 -4.76 25.07
C ALA A 321 -35.01 -4.10 25.02
N ASP A 322 -35.65 -3.84 26.17
CA ASP A 322 -36.99 -3.28 26.22
C ASP A 322 -37.06 -1.91 25.52
N GLY A 323 -38.10 -1.70 24.72
CA GLY A 323 -38.24 -0.57 23.80
C GLY A 323 -37.31 -0.60 22.57
N GLY A 324 -36.35 -1.53 22.53
CA GLY A 324 -35.30 -1.63 21.53
C GLY A 324 -35.42 -2.84 20.60
N THR A 325 -34.28 -3.41 20.24
CA THR A 325 -34.15 -4.58 19.35
C THR A 325 -33.21 -5.62 19.95
N LEU A 326 -33.64 -6.89 19.96
CA LEU A 326 -32.84 -8.04 20.36
C LEU A 326 -32.47 -8.86 19.13
N PHE A 327 -31.17 -9.05 18.92
CA PHE A 327 -30.61 -9.92 17.90
C PHE A 327 -30.16 -11.24 18.51
N LEU A 328 -30.71 -12.36 18.01
CA LEU A 328 -30.32 -13.72 18.37
C LEU A 328 -29.59 -14.37 17.20
N ASP A 329 -28.28 -14.57 17.34
CA ASP A 329 -27.48 -15.31 16.37
C ASP A 329 -27.45 -16.80 16.70
N GLU A 330 -27.48 -17.63 15.66
CA GLU A 330 -27.61 -19.09 15.73
C GLU A 330 -28.81 -19.56 16.60
N VAL A 331 -30.00 -19.02 16.32
CA VAL A 331 -31.26 -19.37 17.04
C VAL A 331 -31.61 -20.86 16.98
N GLY A 332 -31.09 -21.58 15.98
CA GLY A 332 -31.27 -23.03 15.84
C GLY A 332 -30.62 -23.85 16.96
N GLU A 333 -29.64 -23.28 17.66
CA GLU A 333 -28.92 -23.94 18.78
C GLU A 333 -29.62 -23.74 20.14
N LEU A 334 -30.80 -23.09 20.18
CA LEU A 334 -31.52 -22.88 21.44
C LEU A 334 -32.06 -24.21 22.00
N PRO A 335 -31.89 -24.49 23.32
CA PRO A 335 -32.55 -25.61 23.99
C PRO A 335 -34.08 -25.51 23.92
N LEU A 336 -34.78 -26.65 23.91
CA LEU A 336 -36.25 -26.72 23.82
C LEU A 336 -36.98 -25.94 24.93
N SER A 337 -36.40 -25.84 26.14
CA SER A 337 -36.96 -25.04 27.23
C SER A 337 -36.93 -23.55 26.91
N ALA A 338 -35.79 -23.05 26.42
CA ALA A 338 -35.62 -21.66 26.00
C ALA A 338 -36.50 -21.33 24.79
N GLN A 339 -36.67 -22.26 23.85
CA GLN A 339 -37.59 -22.11 22.71
C GLN A 339 -39.05 -21.90 23.17
N ALA A 340 -39.51 -22.64 24.19
CA ALA A 340 -40.86 -22.48 24.73
C ALA A 340 -41.08 -21.09 25.34
N LYS A 341 -40.10 -20.58 26.09
CA LYS A 341 -40.15 -19.23 26.67
C LYS A 341 -40.08 -18.15 25.59
N LEU A 342 -39.21 -18.32 24.58
CA LEU A 342 -39.12 -17.40 23.45
C LEU A 342 -40.44 -17.27 22.69
N LEU A 343 -41.15 -18.39 22.49
CA LEU A 343 -42.48 -18.38 21.87
C LEU A 343 -43.47 -17.52 22.66
N ARG A 344 -43.47 -17.64 23.99
CA ARG A 344 -44.34 -16.85 24.87
C ARG A 344 -44.06 -15.36 24.76
N VAL A 345 -42.78 -14.96 24.71
CA VAL A 345 -42.40 -13.55 24.47
C VAL A 345 -42.93 -13.05 23.13
N LEU A 346 -42.82 -13.84 22.07
CA LEU A 346 -43.27 -13.48 20.72
C LEU A 346 -44.79 -13.42 20.54
N GLN A 347 -45.55 -14.12 21.40
CA GLN A 347 -47.01 -14.17 21.35
C GLN A 347 -47.65 -13.15 22.29
N GLU A 348 -47.19 -13.09 23.55
CA GLU A 348 -47.81 -12.34 24.63
C GLU A 348 -47.05 -11.05 24.97
N GLY A 349 -45.77 -10.93 24.57
CA GLY A 349 -44.92 -9.81 24.98
C GLY A 349 -44.55 -9.85 26.46
N GLU A 350 -44.57 -11.03 27.07
CA GLU A 350 -44.34 -11.24 28.50
C GLU A 350 -43.16 -12.18 28.73
N ILE A 351 -42.38 -11.89 29.78
CA ILE A 351 -41.27 -12.73 30.25
C ILE A 351 -41.47 -13.09 31.74
N GLU A 352 -40.92 -14.22 32.13
CA GLU A 352 -40.78 -14.67 33.52
C GLU A 352 -39.31 -15.01 33.77
N ARG A 353 -38.74 -14.51 34.86
CA ARG A 353 -37.37 -14.86 35.25
C ARG A 353 -37.33 -16.30 35.74
N LEU A 354 -36.17 -16.94 35.62
CA LEU A 354 -35.96 -18.24 36.26
C LEU A 354 -36.16 -18.11 37.78
N GLY A 355 -37.03 -18.96 38.33
CA GLY A 355 -37.37 -18.99 39.75
C GLY A 355 -38.34 -17.89 40.21
N ASP A 356 -38.98 -17.17 39.28
CA ASP A 356 -39.96 -16.11 39.59
C ASP A 356 -41.27 -16.37 38.82
N GLU A 357 -42.41 -16.25 39.51
CA GLU A 357 -43.74 -16.37 38.90
C GLU A 357 -44.28 -15.03 38.39
N ARG A 358 -43.57 -13.92 38.67
CA ARG A 358 -44.01 -12.59 38.24
C ARG A 358 -43.78 -12.39 36.75
N THR A 359 -44.87 -12.23 36.01
CA THR A 359 -44.82 -11.81 34.61
C THR A 359 -44.41 -10.35 34.46
N ARG A 360 -43.60 -10.06 33.44
CA ARG A 360 -43.14 -8.70 33.09
C ARG A 360 -43.39 -8.46 31.61
N LYS A 361 -44.07 -7.36 31.28
CA LYS A 361 -44.29 -6.95 29.88
C LYS A 361 -43.04 -6.31 29.32
N VAL A 362 -42.66 -6.71 28.11
CA VAL A 362 -41.53 -6.17 27.35
C VAL A 362 -41.96 -5.89 25.91
N ASN A 363 -41.47 -4.79 25.35
CA ASN A 363 -41.70 -4.41 23.96
C ASN A 363 -40.40 -4.48 23.16
N VAL A 364 -40.03 -5.68 22.76
CA VAL A 364 -38.76 -5.94 22.06
C VAL A 364 -39.02 -6.34 20.61
N ARG A 365 -38.33 -5.70 19.67
CA ARG A 365 -38.29 -6.18 18.29
C ARG A 365 -37.28 -7.32 18.20
N LEU A 366 -37.71 -8.48 17.70
CA LEU A 366 -36.82 -9.63 17.54
C LEU A 366 -36.23 -9.71 16.12
N VAL A 367 -34.92 -9.89 16.04
CA VAL A 367 -34.21 -10.31 14.81
C VAL A 367 -33.49 -11.61 15.12
N ALA A 368 -33.82 -12.68 14.42
CA ALA A 368 -33.18 -13.98 14.60
C ALA A 368 -32.30 -14.30 13.39
N ALA A 369 -31.19 -15.01 13.60
CA ALA A 369 -30.30 -15.49 12.57
C ALA A 369 -29.95 -16.95 12.76
N THR A 370 -29.72 -17.68 11.66
CA THR A 370 -29.32 -19.08 11.69
C THR A 370 -28.60 -19.46 10.39
N ASN A 371 -27.61 -20.35 10.49
CA ASN A 371 -27.06 -21.08 9.34
C ASN A 371 -27.74 -22.45 9.13
N VAL A 372 -28.47 -22.97 10.11
CA VAL A 372 -29.16 -24.26 10.07
C VAL A 372 -30.49 -24.14 9.33
N ASP A 373 -30.83 -25.17 8.54
CA ASP A 373 -32.17 -25.35 7.99
C ASP A 373 -33.16 -25.69 9.11
N LEU A 374 -33.90 -24.68 9.58
CA LEU A 374 -34.88 -24.83 10.67
C LEU A 374 -35.99 -25.81 10.32
N LEU A 375 -36.36 -25.98 9.04
CA LEU A 375 -37.40 -26.92 8.66
C LEU A 375 -36.94 -28.37 8.90
N ARG A 376 -35.66 -28.65 8.60
CA ARG A 376 -35.04 -29.95 8.93
C ARG A 376 -34.93 -30.14 10.45
N ALA A 377 -34.55 -29.10 11.20
CA ALA A 377 -34.48 -29.16 12.66
C ALA A 377 -35.85 -29.44 13.31
N VAL A 378 -36.93 -28.89 12.74
CA VAL A 378 -38.30 -29.22 13.16
C VAL A 378 -38.62 -30.69 12.92
N ASN A 379 -38.28 -31.24 11.76
CA ASN A 379 -38.51 -32.65 11.44
C ASN A 379 -37.67 -33.60 12.31
N ALA A 380 -36.49 -33.16 12.76
CA ALA A 380 -35.62 -33.89 13.68
C ALA A 380 -36.04 -33.78 15.15
N GLY A 381 -37.03 -32.96 15.48
CA GLY A 381 -37.50 -32.74 16.86
C GLY A 381 -36.58 -31.86 17.72
N THR A 382 -35.55 -31.25 17.14
CA THR A 382 -34.63 -30.34 17.84
C THR A 382 -35.11 -28.89 17.85
N PHE A 383 -36.10 -28.56 17.01
CA PHE A 383 -36.71 -27.22 16.97
C PHE A 383 -38.24 -27.31 16.98
N ARG A 384 -38.90 -26.43 17.73
CA ARG A 384 -40.36 -26.45 17.82
C ARG A 384 -41.02 -25.85 16.58
N ARG A 385 -42.03 -26.56 16.06
CA ARG A 385 -42.78 -26.16 14.86
C ARG A 385 -43.54 -24.83 15.03
N ASP A 386 -44.10 -24.58 16.21
CA ASP A 386 -44.84 -23.36 16.53
C ASP A 386 -43.93 -22.11 16.53
N LEU A 387 -42.75 -22.22 17.14
CA LEU A 387 -41.74 -21.17 17.14
C LEU A 387 -41.22 -20.89 15.72
N PHE A 388 -40.99 -21.94 14.92
CA PHE A 388 -40.56 -21.78 13.53
C PHE A 388 -41.50 -20.89 12.73
N TYR A 389 -42.81 -21.15 12.77
CA TYR A 389 -43.78 -20.33 12.04
C TYR A 389 -43.87 -18.89 12.55
N ARG A 390 -43.57 -18.65 13.84
CA ARG A 390 -43.56 -17.30 14.41
C ARG A 390 -42.30 -16.51 14.09
N LEU A 391 -41.17 -17.18 13.88
CA LEU A 391 -39.92 -16.56 13.43
C LEU A 391 -39.87 -16.36 11.92
N ASN A 392 -40.38 -17.33 11.16
CA ASN A 392 -40.36 -17.33 9.69
C ASN A 392 -41.45 -16.44 9.06
N VAL A 393 -41.82 -15.34 9.72
CA VAL A 393 -42.80 -14.37 9.21
C VAL A 393 -42.19 -13.50 8.11
N TYR A 394 -40.92 -13.13 8.27
CA TYR A 394 -40.18 -12.33 7.29
C TYR A 394 -38.76 -12.89 7.12
N PRO A 395 -38.59 -13.93 6.28
CA PRO A 395 -37.27 -14.49 5.98
C PRO A 395 -36.48 -13.58 5.02
N VAL A 396 -35.20 -13.37 5.32
CA VAL A 396 -34.25 -12.68 4.45
C VAL A 396 -33.03 -13.57 4.27
N THR A 397 -32.82 -14.04 3.05
CA THR A 397 -31.67 -14.87 2.69
C THR A 397 -30.51 -13.98 2.25
N ILE A 398 -29.39 -14.08 2.97
CA ILE A 398 -28.15 -13.36 2.67
C ILE A 398 -27.25 -14.28 1.84
N PRO A 399 -26.88 -13.90 0.61
CA PRO A 399 -26.11 -14.76 -0.26
C PRO A 399 -24.66 -14.93 0.23
N PRO A 400 -24.08 -16.13 0.07
CA PRO A 400 -22.67 -16.36 0.33
C PRO A 400 -21.78 -15.58 -0.65
N LEU A 401 -20.52 -15.34 -0.26
CA LEU A 401 -19.59 -14.48 -1.00
C LEU A 401 -19.32 -14.99 -2.43
N ARG A 402 -19.31 -16.32 -2.62
CA ARG A 402 -19.18 -16.97 -3.94
C ARG A 402 -20.31 -16.64 -4.94
N GLU A 403 -21.49 -16.24 -4.45
CA GLU A 403 -22.61 -15.81 -5.30
C GLU A 403 -22.60 -14.30 -5.58
N ARG A 404 -21.69 -13.56 -4.92
CA ARG A 404 -21.52 -12.10 -5.04
C ARG A 404 -20.06 -11.71 -5.25
N VAL A 405 -19.37 -12.42 -6.15
CA VAL A 405 -17.95 -12.19 -6.50
C VAL A 405 -17.67 -10.75 -6.92
N GLY A 406 -18.64 -10.08 -7.54
CA GLY A 406 -18.55 -8.67 -7.92
C GLY A 406 -18.37 -7.70 -6.74
N ASP A 407 -18.73 -8.11 -5.52
CA ASP A 407 -18.57 -7.30 -4.30
C ASP A 407 -17.16 -7.39 -3.70
N ILE A 408 -16.39 -8.43 -4.04
CA ILE A 408 -15.06 -8.71 -3.45
C ILE A 408 -14.11 -7.51 -3.60
N PRO A 409 -13.94 -6.87 -4.76
CA PRO A 409 -13.01 -5.75 -4.88
C PRO A 409 -13.32 -4.59 -3.92
N THR A 410 -14.61 -4.26 -3.78
CA THR A 410 -15.05 -3.15 -2.92
C THR A 410 -14.88 -3.51 -1.44
N LEU A 411 -15.15 -4.76 -1.07
CA LEU A 411 -14.91 -5.28 0.28
C LEU A 411 -13.42 -5.23 0.65
N VAL A 412 -12.56 -5.71 -0.26
CA VAL A 412 -11.10 -5.72 -0.08
C VAL A 412 -10.56 -4.32 0.10
N GLU A 413 -10.98 -3.37 -0.74
CA GLU A 413 -10.54 -1.98 -0.64
C GLU A 413 -10.90 -1.35 0.72
N ALA A 414 -12.13 -1.55 1.18
CA ALA A 414 -12.57 -1.05 2.47
C ALA A 414 -11.82 -1.70 3.65
N MET A 415 -11.60 -3.02 3.59
CA MET A 415 -10.85 -3.76 4.60
C MET A 415 -9.38 -3.31 4.65
N MET A 416 -8.72 -3.15 3.50
CA MET A 416 -7.33 -2.66 3.45
C MET A 416 -7.19 -1.31 4.11
N ARG A 417 -8.01 -0.31 3.74
CA ARG A 417 -7.96 1.03 4.36
C ARG A 417 -8.13 0.99 5.88
N ARG A 418 -9.06 0.14 6.35
CA ARG A 418 -9.29 -0.04 7.79
C ARG A 418 -8.08 -0.67 8.48
N PHE A 419 -7.47 -1.69 7.91
CA PHE A 419 -6.32 -2.38 8.48
C PHE A 419 -5.01 -1.60 8.37
N GLU A 420 -4.82 -0.82 7.30
CA GLU A 420 -3.72 0.15 7.19
C GLU A 420 -3.73 1.15 8.33
N THR A 421 -4.91 1.71 8.61
CA THR A 421 -5.12 2.64 9.74
C THR A 421 -4.88 1.94 11.07
N LEU A 422 -5.40 0.71 11.25
CA LEU A 422 -5.29 -0.04 12.49
C LEU A 422 -3.84 -0.44 12.83
N HIS A 423 -3.06 -0.85 11.83
CA HIS A 423 -1.68 -1.30 12.01
C HIS A 423 -0.64 -0.21 11.76
N GLY A 424 -1.06 1.02 11.46
CA GLY A 424 -0.16 2.15 11.20
C GLY A 424 0.77 1.91 10.00
N LYS A 425 0.28 1.20 8.98
CA LYS A 425 1.05 0.78 7.82
C LYS A 425 0.48 1.41 6.56
N ARG A 426 1.34 1.85 5.65
CA ARG A 426 0.94 2.30 4.31
C ARG A 426 1.36 1.28 3.26
N LEU A 427 0.44 0.90 2.39
CA LEU A 427 0.66 -0.01 1.28
C LEU A 427 0.33 0.71 -0.02
N SER A 428 0.90 0.22 -1.12
CA SER A 428 0.62 0.73 -2.47
C SER A 428 -0.66 0.13 -3.10
N GLY A 429 -1.34 -0.77 -2.36
CA GLY A 429 -2.54 -1.47 -2.80
C GLY A 429 -2.37 -2.99 -2.88
N ILE A 430 -3.22 -3.64 -3.66
CA ILE A 430 -3.21 -5.09 -3.91
C ILE A 430 -2.83 -5.37 -5.36
N SER A 431 -1.99 -6.38 -5.61
CA SER A 431 -1.60 -6.72 -6.98
C SER A 431 -2.77 -7.34 -7.77
N ASP A 432 -2.76 -7.18 -9.09
CA ASP A 432 -3.80 -7.76 -9.96
C ASP A 432 -3.90 -9.28 -9.82
N LYS A 433 -2.75 -9.95 -9.67
CA LYS A 433 -2.68 -11.40 -9.44
C LYS A 433 -3.34 -11.80 -8.11
N ALA A 434 -3.11 -11.02 -7.06
CA ALA A 434 -3.75 -11.21 -5.75
C ALA A 434 -5.27 -10.98 -5.82
N MET A 435 -5.71 -9.91 -6.47
CA MET A 435 -7.13 -9.63 -6.70
C MET A 435 -7.81 -10.75 -7.51
N HIS A 436 -7.14 -11.29 -8.53
CA HIS A 436 -7.67 -12.39 -9.31
C HIS A 436 -7.81 -13.68 -8.47
N ALA A 437 -6.79 -14.00 -7.67
CA ALA A 437 -6.84 -15.12 -6.73
C ALA A 437 -8.00 -15.00 -5.73
N LEU A 438 -8.23 -13.80 -5.17
CA LEU A 438 -9.36 -13.55 -4.26
C LEU A 438 -10.73 -13.76 -4.94
N LYS A 439 -10.88 -13.38 -6.21
CA LYS A 439 -12.14 -13.57 -6.96
C LYS A 439 -12.45 -15.03 -7.26
N ASN A 440 -11.43 -15.86 -7.45
CA ASN A 440 -11.58 -17.27 -7.82
C ASN A 440 -11.66 -18.22 -6.61
N HIS A 441 -11.48 -17.72 -5.39
CA HIS A 441 -11.60 -18.50 -4.18
C HIS A 441 -13.07 -18.78 -3.81
N SER A 442 -13.36 -19.94 -3.22
CA SER A 442 -14.73 -20.39 -2.91
C SER A 442 -15.31 -19.74 -1.64
N TRP A 443 -14.44 -19.21 -0.76
CA TRP A 443 -14.79 -18.50 0.47
C TRP A 443 -15.76 -19.25 1.40
N PRO A 444 -15.42 -20.44 1.90
CA PRO A 444 -16.26 -21.20 2.83
C PRO A 444 -16.58 -20.43 4.13
N GLY A 445 -15.69 -19.57 4.60
CA GLY A 445 -15.93 -18.68 5.75
C GLY A 445 -16.41 -17.28 5.37
N ASN A 446 -16.79 -17.08 4.11
CA ASN A 446 -17.40 -15.86 3.58
C ASN A 446 -16.60 -14.58 3.93
N VAL A 447 -17.28 -13.52 4.38
CA VAL A 447 -16.66 -12.20 4.65
C VAL A 447 -15.70 -12.28 5.82
N ARG A 448 -15.97 -13.13 6.83
CA ARG A 448 -15.09 -13.30 7.99
C ARG A 448 -13.74 -13.92 7.61
N GLU A 449 -13.75 -14.90 6.72
CA GLU A 449 -12.51 -15.47 6.18
C GLU A 449 -11.75 -14.46 5.33
N LEU A 450 -12.44 -13.75 4.43
CA LEU A 450 -11.86 -12.69 3.61
C LEU A 450 -11.18 -11.63 4.50
N GLU A 451 -11.85 -11.18 5.55
CA GLU A 451 -11.34 -10.19 6.50
C GLU A 451 -10.01 -10.65 7.14
N ASN A 452 -9.94 -11.90 7.61
CA ASN A 452 -8.71 -12.48 8.18
C ASN A 452 -7.58 -12.61 7.15
N VAL A 453 -7.91 -12.98 5.90
CA VAL A 453 -6.92 -13.14 4.82
C VAL A 453 -6.34 -11.77 4.42
N ILE A 454 -7.18 -10.74 4.32
CA ILE A 454 -6.73 -9.37 4.02
C ILE A 454 -5.93 -8.79 5.17
N GLU A 455 -6.36 -8.94 6.42
CA GLU A 455 -5.60 -8.48 7.59
C GLU A 455 -4.18 -9.08 7.61
N ARG A 456 -4.09 -10.40 7.39
CA ARG A 456 -2.81 -11.09 7.28
C ARG A 456 -1.95 -10.55 6.13
N GLY A 457 -2.55 -10.34 4.97
CA GLY A 457 -1.87 -9.75 3.82
C GLY A 457 -1.29 -8.37 4.13
N VAL A 458 -2.05 -7.51 4.80
CA VAL A 458 -1.61 -6.19 5.25
C VAL A 458 -0.45 -6.30 6.23
N ILE A 459 -0.49 -7.24 7.19
CA ILE A 459 0.58 -7.46 8.16
C ILE A 459 1.88 -7.92 7.48
N LEU A 460 1.79 -8.82 6.49
CA LEU A 460 2.96 -9.45 5.86
C LEU A 460 3.59 -8.64 4.73
N ALA A 461 2.81 -7.84 3.99
CA ALA A 461 3.33 -7.09 2.86
C ALA A 461 4.45 -6.10 3.27
N PRO A 462 5.44 -5.80 2.42
CA PRO A 462 6.46 -4.81 2.76
C PRO A 462 5.87 -3.40 2.88
N LEU A 463 6.48 -2.53 3.70
CA LEU A 463 6.06 -1.13 3.84
C LEU A 463 6.13 -0.43 2.48
N ASN A 464 5.07 0.31 2.10
CA ASN A 464 4.89 0.92 0.78
C ASN A 464 4.87 -0.08 -0.40
N GLY A 465 4.80 -1.39 -0.15
CA GLY A 465 4.70 -2.41 -1.17
C GLY A 465 3.26 -2.78 -1.55
N LEU A 466 3.12 -3.68 -2.52
CA LEU A 466 1.84 -4.28 -2.88
C LEU A 466 1.55 -5.51 -2.01
N VAL A 467 0.27 -5.76 -1.72
CA VAL A 467 -0.19 -7.05 -1.21
C VAL A 467 -0.21 -8.05 -2.36
N GLU A 468 0.65 -9.05 -2.29
CA GLU A 468 0.79 -10.11 -3.27
C GLU A 468 0.08 -11.40 -2.84
N VAL A 469 -0.08 -12.34 -3.78
CA VAL A 469 -0.78 -13.63 -3.54
C VAL A 469 -0.17 -14.38 -2.35
N GLU A 470 1.16 -14.36 -2.25
CA GLU A 470 1.91 -15.04 -1.19
C GLU A 470 1.67 -14.46 0.21
N HIS A 471 1.33 -13.17 0.30
CA HIS A 471 0.96 -12.54 1.56
C HIS A 471 -0.45 -12.97 2.02
N LEU A 472 -1.32 -13.35 1.09
CA LEU A 472 -2.71 -13.74 1.35
C LEU A 472 -2.85 -15.23 1.66
N PHE A 473 -2.22 -16.08 0.84
CA PHE A 473 -2.40 -17.52 0.82
C PHE A 473 -1.10 -18.27 1.18
N ILE A 474 -0.77 -18.30 2.47
CA ILE A 474 0.41 -19.00 2.98
C ILE A 474 0.21 -20.52 2.84
N GLY A 475 1.03 -21.17 2.01
CA GLY A 475 1.10 -22.63 1.90
C GLY A 475 0.03 -23.30 1.02
N ALA A 476 -0.92 -22.55 0.46
CA ALA A 476 -1.91 -23.04 -0.49
C ALA A 476 -2.38 -21.88 -1.38
N ALA A 477 -1.58 -21.50 -2.37
CA ALA A 477 -2.06 -20.62 -3.42
C ALA A 477 -3.28 -21.29 -4.10
N PRO A 478 -4.37 -20.55 -4.40
CA PRO A 478 -5.44 -21.11 -5.21
C PRO A 478 -4.84 -21.61 -6.51
N GLU A 479 -5.23 -22.82 -6.94
CA GLU A 479 -4.86 -23.37 -8.25
C GLU A 479 -5.45 -22.49 -9.35
N SER A 480 -4.79 -21.37 -9.63
CA SER A 480 -5.07 -20.54 -10.79
C SER A 480 -4.44 -21.25 -11.98
N GLY A 481 -5.31 -21.69 -12.89
CA GLY A 481 -5.05 -22.64 -13.96
C GLY A 481 -3.79 -22.41 -14.79
N LEU A 482 -3.39 -23.49 -15.47
CA LEU A 482 -2.42 -23.60 -16.58
C LEU A 482 -1.64 -22.30 -16.84
N GLN A 483 -0.57 -22.07 -16.07
CA GLN A 483 0.34 -20.97 -16.37
C GLN A 483 1.13 -21.35 -17.61
N GLN A 484 0.82 -20.68 -18.72
CA GLN A 484 1.58 -20.78 -19.96
C GLN A 484 2.74 -19.80 -19.90
N GLN A 485 3.96 -20.28 -20.10
CA GLN A 485 5.13 -19.44 -20.27
C GLN A 485 5.68 -19.58 -21.68
N LEU A 486 6.29 -18.51 -22.17
CA LEU A 486 7.07 -18.54 -23.39
C LEU A 486 8.39 -19.25 -23.08
N ASN A 487 8.62 -20.38 -23.74
CA ASN A 487 9.91 -21.05 -23.67
C ASN A 487 10.96 -20.28 -24.50
N ALA A 488 12.23 -20.67 -24.39
CA ALA A 488 13.34 -20.02 -25.12
C ALA A 488 13.19 -20.07 -26.66
N SER A 489 12.29 -20.92 -27.18
CA SER A 489 11.92 -20.98 -28.60
C SER A 489 10.71 -20.12 -28.98
N GLY A 490 10.13 -19.35 -28.05
CA GLY A 490 8.98 -18.48 -28.30
C GLY A 490 7.62 -19.18 -28.37
N SER A 491 7.53 -20.44 -27.94
CA SER A 491 6.30 -21.23 -27.90
C SER A 491 5.67 -21.19 -26.52
N LEU A 492 4.34 -21.19 -26.45
CA LEU A 492 3.60 -21.30 -25.19
C LEU A 492 3.66 -22.74 -24.68
N ASP A 493 4.35 -22.93 -23.56
CA ASP A 493 4.44 -24.21 -22.86
C ASP A 493 3.63 -24.17 -21.57
N THR A 494 2.97 -25.27 -21.22
CA THR A 494 2.01 -25.31 -20.12
C THR A 494 2.62 -26.02 -18.93
N MET A 495 2.97 -25.30 -17.86
CA MET A 495 3.34 -25.97 -16.63
C MET A 495 2.07 -26.45 -15.91
N GLN A 496 1.93 -27.78 -15.80
CA GLN A 496 1.28 -28.35 -14.64
C GLN A 496 2.20 -28.08 -13.45
N GLN A 497 1.74 -27.33 -12.45
CA GLN A 497 2.40 -27.32 -11.15
C GLN A 497 2.19 -28.70 -10.50
N THR A 498 2.96 -29.69 -10.94
CA THR A 498 3.21 -30.86 -10.11
C THR A 498 4.20 -30.44 -9.04
N ASN A 499 3.68 -30.28 -7.82
CA ASN A 499 4.50 -30.34 -6.63
C ASN A 499 5.39 -31.60 -6.70
N SER A 500 6.64 -31.44 -6.27
CA SER A 500 7.74 -32.41 -6.30
C SER A 500 8.26 -32.80 -7.69
N ILE A 501 9.51 -32.39 -7.99
CA ILE A 501 10.36 -33.25 -8.82
C ILE A 501 10.44 -34.56 -8.05
N ASP A 502 9.90 -35.64 -8.60
CA ASP A 502 10.11 -36.99 -8.08
C ASP A 502 11.59 -37.33 -8.34
N LEU A 503 12.46 -36.84 -7.44
CA LEU A 503 13.90 -36.96 -7.51
C LEU A 503 14.37 -38.42 -7.73
N PRO A 504 13.70 -39.45 -7.18
CA PRO A 504 13.95 -40.85 -7.53
C PRO A 504 13.82 -41.14 -9.02
N ASP A 505 12.74 -40.72 -9.68
CA ASP A 505 12.53 -40.97 -11.11
C ASP A 505 13.52 -40.18 -11.97
N ALA A 506 13.82 -38.93 -11.59
CA ALA A 506 14.85 -38.13 -12.28
C ALA A 506 16.26 -38.75 -12.19
N VAL A 507 16.59 -39.42 -11.08
CA VAL A 507 17.87 -40.14 -10.91
C VAL A 507 17.86 -41.45 -11.71
N LEU A 508 16.74 -42.18 -11.74
CA LEU A 508 16.60 -43.41 -12.53
C LEU A 508 16.67 -43.12 -14.05
N ASP A 509 16.03 -42.06 -14.51
CA ASP A 509 16.02 -41.63 -15.91
C ASP A 509 17.36 -41.07 -16.38
N SER A 510 18.22 -40.62 -15.45
CA SER A 510 19.56 -40.12 -15.75
C SER A 510 20.56 -41.21 -16.18
N GLY A 511 20.22 -42.49 -15.99
CA GLY A 511 21.06 -43.63 -16.36
C GLY A 511 22.37 -43.76 -15.57
N ILE A 512 22.53 -43.02 -14.47
CA ILE A 512 23.73 -43.07 -13.62
C ILE A 512 23.68 -44.32 -12.75
N GLU A 513 24.74 -45.13 -12.77
CA GLU A 513 24.87 -46.26 -11.84
C GLU A 513 24.84 -45.79 -10.38
N LEU A 514 24.11 -46.52 -9.54
CA LEU A 514 23.90 -46.18 -8.13
C LEU A 514 25.21 -45.90 -7.37
N ASP A 515 26.24 -46.71 -7.61
CA ASP A 515 27.55 -46.55 -6.98
C ASP A 515 28.25 -45.25 -7.44
N ALA A 516 28.10 -44.87 -8.71
CA ALA A 516 28.71 -43.65 -9.26
C ALA A 516 28.00 -42.40 -8.72
N PHE A 517 26.66 -42.45 -8.62
CA PHE A 517 25.86 -41.40 -8.02
C PHE A 517 26.18 -41.22 -6.53
N GLU A 518 26.27 -42.32 -5.79
CA GLU A 518 26.65 -42.30 -4.37
C GLU A 518 28.03 -41.66 -4.19
N GLN A 519 29.03 -42.04 -4.98
CA GLN A 519 30.38 -41.46 -4.87
C GLN A 519 30.43 -39.97 -5.23
N ALA A 520 29.72 -39.55 -6.28
CA ALA A 520 29.62 -38.14 -6.63
C ALA A 520 29.00 -37.32 -5.49
N LEU A 521 27.95 -37.86 -4.86
CA LEU A 521 27.28 -37.24 -3.72
C LEU A 521 28.19 -37.15 -2.49
N LEU A 522 28.93 -38.23 -2.17
CA LEU A 522 29.89 -38.28 -1.07
C LEU A 522 31.01 -37.24 -1.26
N ASN A 523 31.61 -37.19 -2.45
CA ASN A 523 32.69 -36.25 -2.76
C ASN A 523 32.19 -34.80 -2.72
N ARG A 524 31.00 -34.54 -3.26
CA ARG A 524 30.40 -33.20 -3.24
C ARG A 524 30.10 -32.73 -1.82
N ALA A 525 29.69 -33.62 -0.93
CA ALA A 525 29.48 -33.31 0.49
C ALA A 525 30.80 -32.97 1.20
N VAL A 526 31.91 -33.64 0.87
CA VAL A 526 33.24 -33.35 1.41
C VAL A 526 33.77 -32.01 0.90
N GLU A 527 33.62 -31.72 -0.39
CA GLU A 527 33.97 -30.42 -0.97
C GLU A 527 33.20 -29.28 -0.31
N ARG A 528 31.88 -29.43 -0.17
CA ARG A 528 31.02 -28.40 0.44
C ARG A 528 31.32 -28.18 1.93
N ALA A 529 31.85 -29.21 2.59
CA ALA A 529 32.34 -29.15 3.97
C ALA A 529 33.81 -28.72 4.08
N GLY A 530 34.45 -28.28 2.98
CA GLY A 530 35.83 -27.80 2.97
C GLY A 530 36.86 -28.87 3.39
N GLY A 531 36.60 -30.15 3.11
CA GLY A 531 37.46 -31.28 3.50
C GLY A 531 37.21 -31.82 4.92
N ASN A 532 36.28 -31.24 5.68
CA ASN A 532 35.96 -31.73 7.03
C ASN A 532 35.00 -32.94 7.00
N LEU A 533 35.56 -34.14 7.15
CA LEU A 533 34.80 -35.41 7.14
C LEU A 533 33.70 -35.50 8.21
N SER A 534 33.85 -34.83 9.36
CA SER A 534 32.82 -34.86 10.42
C SER A 534 31.63 -33.93 10.12
N ALA A 535 31.87 -32.87 9.34
CA ALA A 535 30.83 -31.97 8.87
C ALA A 535 30.12 -32.56 7.63
N ALA A 536 30.87 -33.15 6.70
CA ALA A 536 30.33 -33.87 5.55
C ALA A 536 29.43 -35.04 5.96
N ALA A 537 29.83 -35.83 6.96
CA ALA A 537 29.03 -36.94 7.46
C ALA A 537 27.69 -36.47 8.07
N ARG A 538 27.69 -35.33 8.78
CA ARG A 538 26.47 -34.69 9.29
C ARG A 538 25.55 -34.21 8.17
N LEU A 539 26.09 -33.61 7.11
CA LEU A 539 25.31 -33.19 5.94
C LEU A 539 24.60 -34.37 5.26
N LEU A 540 25.21 -35.56 5.32
CA LEU A 540 24.67 -36.78 4.72
C LEU A 540 23.90 -37.66 5.71
N GLY A 541 23.67 -37.20 6.95
CA GLY A 541 22.92 -37.96 7.96
C GLY A 541 23.58 -39.25 8.43
N MET A 542 24.90 -39.38 8.30
CA MET A 542 25.66 -40.58 8.69
C MET A 542 26.81 -40.26 9.66
N THR A 543 27.41 -41.29 10.25
CA THR A 543 28.53 -41.12 11.17
C THR A 543 29.87 -40.99 10.42
N ARG A 544 30.84 -40.29 11.01
CA ARG A 544 32.19 -40.11 10.42
C ARG A 544 32.86 -41.44 10.02
N PRO A 545 32.80 -42.53 10.83
CA PRO A 545 33.36 -43.82 10.43
C PRO A 545 32.66 -44.43 9.21
N GLN A 546 31.33 -44.31 9.11
CA GLN A 546 30.54 -44.79 7.95
C GLN A 546 30.92 -44.05 6.67
N LEU A 547 31.04 -42.72 6.73
CA LEU A 547 31.49 -41.91 5.59
C LEU A 547 32.90 -42.32 5.15
N ASN A 548 33.84 -42.46 6.09
CA ASN A 548 35.22 -42.82 5.79
C ASN A 548 35.34 -44.24 5.20
N TYR A 549 34.51 -45.18 5.66
CA TYR A 549 34.43 -46.53 5.09
C TYR A 549 33.90 -46.50 3.65
N ARG A 550 32.83 -45.74 3.37
CA ARG A 550 32.23 -45.64 2.03
C ARG A 550 33.11 -44.88 1.02
N LEU A 551 33.90 -43.90 1.47
CA LEU A 551 34.92 -43.24 0.65
C LEU A 551 36.10 -44.17 0.32
N LYS A 552 36.47 -45.09 1.23
CA LYS A 552 37.61 -46.01 1.03
C LYS A 552 37.28 -47.26 0.23
N LYS A 553 36.00 -47.61 0.06
CA LYS A 553 35.54 -48.87 -0.57
C LYS A 553 35.95 -49.04 -2.05
N ARG A 554 36.60 -48.06 -2.68
CA ARG A 554 37.10 -48.12 -4.07
C ARG A 554 38.57 -47.73 -4.27
N LEU A 555 39.37 -47.62 -3.20
CA LEU A 555 40.83 -47.47 -3.30
C LEU A 555 41.58 -48.83 -3.40
N CYS A 556 40.84 -49.94 -3.61
CA CYS A 556 41.39 -51.27 -3.92
C CYS A 556 40.78 -51.80 -5.21
#